data_AF-A0A835L6K7-F1
#
_entry.id   AF-A0A835L6K7-F1
#
_cell.length_a   1.000
_cell.length_b   1.000
_cell.length_c   1.000
_cell.angle_alpha   90.00
_cell.angle_beta   90.00
_cell.angle_gamma   90.00
#
_symmetry.space_group_name_H-M   'P 1'
#
loop_
_entity.id
_entity.type
_entity.pdbx_description
1 polymer ?
#
loop_
_entity_poly.entity_id
_entity_poly.type
_entity_poly.pdbx_seq_one_letter_code
_entity_poly.pdbx_strand_id
1 'polypeptide(L)'
;MLSCSHLNRLREARRIQRMQRLSSPSTSDDNTTVSVSPCPPAVDKNAQNRVILELAWKTVALMHKNRLIQQKIIALKKETSEFVASIMNNPENRKRYVEHIRMYGPAAQAQTQKPDHPPLQLEPKV
;
A
#
# COMPACT_ATOMS: atom_id res chain seq x y z
N MET A 1 -12.58 10.36 -10.68
CA MET A 1 -11.29 9.83 -10.21
C MET A 1 -10.18 10.48 -11.02
N LEU A 2 -9.20 11.13 -10.39
CA LEU A 2 -8.10 11.79 -11.11
C LEU A 2 -7.06 10.73 -11.51
N SER A 3 -6.77 10.61 -12.81
CA SER A 3 -5.79 9.66 -13.37
C SER A 3 -4.39 9.88 -12.79
N CYS A 4 -3.58 8.82 -12.66
CA CYS A 4 -2.19 8.87 -12.17
C CYS A 4 -1.33 9.92 -12.91
N SER A 5 -1.59 10.13 -14.20
CA SER A 5 -0.91 11.15 -15.01
C SER A 5 -1.20 12.58 -14.53
N HIS A 6 -2.44 12.83 -14.06
CA HIS A 6 -2.85 14.12 -13.53
C HIS A 6 -2.20 14.42 -12.17
N LEU A 7 -2.07 13.40 -11.30
CA LEU A 7 -1.38 13.53 -10.01
C LEU A 7 0.11 13.85 -10.19
N ASN A 8 0.77 13.22 -11.16
CA ASN A 8 2.17 13.49 -11.48
C ASN A 8 2.36 14.91 -12.03
N ARG A 9 1.47 15.36 -12.93
CA ARG A 9 1.47 16.74 -13.44
C ARG A 9 1.29 17.76 -12.32
N LEU A 10 0.37 17.50 -11.38
CA LEU A 10 0.12 18.39 -10.25
C LEU A 10 1.31 18.44 -9.27
N ARG A 11 2.01 17.32 -9.08
CA ARG A 11 3.23 17.26 -8.27
C ARG A 11 4.37 18.05 -8.94
N GLU A 12 4.54 17.87 -10.24
CA GLU A 12 5.60 18.54 -11.00
C GLU A 12 5.38 20.06 -11.10
N ALA A 13 4.13 20.51 -11.31
CA ALA A 13 3.77 21.92 -11.29
C ALA A 13 4.13 22.59 -9.95
N ARG A 14 3.87 21.92 -8.82
CA ARG A 14 4.25 22.43 -7.49
C ARG A 14 5.76 22.47 -7.28
N ARG A 15 6.51 21.51 -7.84
CA ARG A 15 7.98 21.50 -7.78
C ARG A 15 8.55 22.71 -8.51
N ILE A 16 8.07 22.96 -9.74
CA ILE A 16 8.49 24.09 -10.57
C ILE A 16 8.19 25.43 -9.88
N GLN A 17 6.99 25.58 -9.30
CA GLN A 17 6.60 26.80 -8.58
C GLN A 17 7.54 27.14 -7.41
N ARG A 18 8.07 26.14 -6.69
CA ARG A 18 9.05 26.38 -5.62
C ARG A 18 10.39 26.83 -6.16
N MET A 19 10.86 26.22 -7.25
CA MET A 19 12.13 26.61 -7.88
C MET A 19 12.09 28.04 -8.42
N GLN A 20 10.94 28.48 -8.96
CA GLN A 20 10.75 29.85 -9.44
C GLN A 20 10.85 30.89 -8.31
N ARG A 21 10.33 30.59 -7.11
CA ARG A 21 10.44 31.51 -5.96
C ARG A 21 11.87 31.70 -5.46
N LEU A 22 12.75 30.71 -5.67
CA LEU A 22 14.15 30.75 -5.24
C LEU A 22 15.07 31.38 -6.30
N SER A 23 14.60 31.56 -7.53
CA SER A 23 15.40 32.04 -8.66
C SER A 23 15.15 33.50 -9.03
N SER A 24 14.30 34.22 -8.29
CA SER A 24 14.16 35.67 -8.47
C SER A 24 15.45 36.38 -8.03
N PRO A 25 16.20 37.02 -8.96
CA PRO A 25 17.34 37.83 -8.57
C PRO A 25 16.81 39.08 -7.84
N SER A 26 17.32 39.32 -6.64
CA SER A 26 17.12 40.57 -5.92
C SER A 26 17.80 41.69 -6.71
N THR A 27 17.06 42.34 -7.60
CA THR A 27 17.43 43.66 -8.11
C THR A 27 16.78 44.67 -7.18
N SER A 28 17.61 45.27 -6.33
CA SER A 28 17.28 46.54 -5.71
C SER A 28 17.09 47.56 -6.82
N ASP A 29 15.97 48.27 -6.83
CA ASP A 29 15.97 49.71 -6.55
C ASP A 29 14.53 50.24 -6.44
N ASP A 30 14.39 51.13 -5.45
CA ASP A 30 13.32 52.04 -5.07
C ASP A 30 12.08 52.20 -6.00
N ASN A 31 10.88 51.87 -5.50
CA ASN A 31 9.73 52.79 -5.42
C ASN A 31 8.44 52.05 -4.99
N THR A 32 7.84 52.55 -3.91
CA THR A 32 6.42 52.47 -3.51
C THR A 32 5.51 51.53 -4.31
N THR A 33 5.32 50.30 -3.82
CA THR A 33 4.00 49.64 -3.75
C THR A 33 4.16 48.46 -2.79
N VAL A 34 3.33 48.46 -1.74
CA VAL A 34 3.22 47.35 -0.77
C VAL A 34 2.74 46.09 -1.48
N SER A 35 3.67 45.38 -2.14
CA SER A 35 3.49 44.01 -2.59
C SER A 35 3.53 43.13 -1.34
N VAL A 36 2.36 42.95 -0.72
CA VAL A 36 2.13 41.99 0.35
C VAL A 36 2.52 40.61 -0.19
N SER A 37 3.74 40.19 0.15
CA SER A 37 4.17 38.80 0.01
C SER A 37 3.17 37.94 0.79
N PRO A 38 2.48 36.96 0.17
CA PRO A 38 1.59 36.08 0.90
C PRO A 38 2.48 35.12 1.70
N CYS A 39 2.84 35.55 2.91
CA CYS A 39 3.36 34.67 3.94
C CYS A 39 2.36 33.50 4.07
N PRO A 40 2.78 32.23 3.90
CA PRO A 40 1.87 31.12 4.09
C PRO A 40 1.33 31.18 5.52
N PRO A 41 0.02 30.95 5.74
CA PRO A 41 -0.56 31.01 7.07
C PRO A 41 0.26 30.08 7.98
N ALA A 42 0.79 30.64 9.07
CA ALA A 42 1.47 29.87 10.09
C ALA A 42 0.48 28.83 10.60
N VAL A 43 0.64 27.59 10.15
CA VAL A 43 -0.23 26.52 10.61
C VAL A 43 -0.03 26.40 12.11
N ASP A 44 -1.11 26.44 12.87
CA ASP A 44 -1.05 26.36 14.33
C ASP A 44 -0.35 25.05 14.73
N LYS A 45 0.93 25.19 15.13
CA LYS A 45 1.78 24.06 15.52
C LYS A 45 1.15 23.25 16.64
N ASN A 46 0.38 23.89 17.52
CA ASN A 46 -0.29 23.19 18.61
C ASN A 46 -1.43 22.31 18.09
N ALA A 47 -2.21 22.79 17.11
CA ALA A 47 -3.24 21.99 16.45
C ALA A 47 -2.63 20.80 15.69
N GLN A 48 -1.52 21.01 14.97
CA GLN A 48 -0.80 19.91 14.30
C GLN A 48 -0.28 18.86 15.29
N ASN A 49 0.33 19.29 16.39
CA ASN A 49 0.87 18.39 17.41
C ASN A 49 -0.23 17.53 18.06
N ARG A 50 -1.43 18.09 18.27
CA ARG A 50 -2.59 17.33 18.77
C ARG A 50 -3.01 16.21 17.81
N VAL A 51 -3.10 16.52 16.51
CA VAL A 51 -3.44 15.52 15.48
C VAL A 51 -2.38 14.44 15.39
N ILE A 52 -1.09 14.82 15.43
CA ILE A 52 0.03 13.87 15.41
C ILE A 52 -0.01 12.95 16.62
N LEU A 53 -0.26 13.49 17.81
CA LEU A 53 -0.35 12.70 19.04
C LEU A 53 -1.53 11.73 19.00
N GLU A 54 -2.70 12.17 18.53
CA GLU A 54 -3.87 11.31 18.35
C GLU A 54 -3.59 10.17 17.36
N LEU A 55 -2.93 10.47 16.24
CA LEU A 55 -2.52 9.47 15.27
C LEU A 55 -1.51 8.48 15.84
N ALA A 56 -0.57 8.95 16.66
CA ALA A 56 0.40 8.10 17.34
C ALA A 56 -0.30 7.11 18.29
N TRP A 57 -1.25 7.58 19.10
CA TRP A 57 -2.05 6.72 19.98
C TRP A 57 -2.85 5.67 19.20
N LYS A 58 -3.52 6.08 18.12
CA LYS A 58 -4.23 5.15 17.22
C LYS A 58 -3.28 4.11 16.63
N THR A 59 -2.06 4.50 16.27
CA THR A 59 -1.03 3.60 15.73
C THR A 59 -0.57 2.59 16.77
N VAL A 60 -0.31 3.02 18.01
CA VAL A 60 0.05 2.11 19.12
C VAL A 60 -1.06 1.09 19.38
N ALA A 61 -2.31 1.53 19.45
CA ALA A 61 -3.45 0.64 19.62
C ALA A 61 -3.58 -0.36 18.46
N LEU A 62 -3.34 0.09 17.23
CA LEU A 62 -3.34 -0.76 16.04
C LEU A 62 -2.20 -1.79 16.07
N MET A 63 -0.99 -1.39 16.43
CA MET A 63 0.16 -2.29 16.58
C MET A 63 -0.09 -3.37 17.63
N HIS A 64 -0.72 -3.00 18.75
CA HIS A 64 -1.10 -3.96 19.78
C HIS A 64 -2.11 -4.99 19.26
N LYS A 65 -3.17 -4.55 18.57
CA LYS A 65 -4.13 -5.44 17.92
C LYS A 65 -3.46 -6.33 16.87
N ASN A 66 -2.56 -5.77 16.06
CA ASN A 66 -1.82 -6.52 15.05
C ASN A 66 -0.97 -7.63 15.69
N ARG A 67 -0.30 -7.34 16.80
CA ARG A 67 0.47 -8.32 17.57
C ARG A 67 -0.41 -9.47 18.08
N LEU A 68 -1.59 -9.17 18.63
CA LEU A 68 -2.54 -10.19 19.09
C LEU A 68 -3.04 -11.08 17.93
N ILE A 69 -3.32 -10.49 16.77
CA ILE A 69 -3.72 -11.24 15.56
C ILE A 69 -2.60 -12.19 15.14
N GLN A 70 -1.34 -11.73 15.13
CA GLN A 70 -0.21 -12.59 14.78
C GLN A 70 -0.06 -13.77 15.75
N GLN A 71 -0.24 -13.54 17.06
CA GLN A 71 -0.24 -14.62 18.05
C GLN A 71 -1.33 -15.67 17.78
N LYS A 72 -2.55 -15.22 17.45
CA LYS A 72 -3.64 -16.12 17.07
C LYS A 72 -3.35 -16.92 15.79
N ILE A 73 -2.74 -16.28 14.79
CA ILE A 73 -2.31 -16.97 13.56
C ILE A 73 -1.29 -18.06 13.89
N ILE A 74 -0.31 -17.77 14.75
CA ILE A 74 0.71 -18.75 15.15
C ILE A 74 0.07 -19.93 15.89
N ALA A 75 -0.81 -19.66 16.85
CA ALA A 75 -1.55 -20.69 17.58
C ALA A 75 -2.37 -21.57 16.61
N LEU A 76 -3.15 -20.95 15.73
CA LEU A 76 -3.96 -21.67 14.74
C LEU A 76 -3.10 -22.51 13.78
N LYS A 77 -1.95 -21.98 13.33
CA LYS A 77 -1.01 -22.75 12.49
C LYS A 77 -0.49 -23.97 13.22
N LYS A 78 -0.19 -23.86 14.51
CA LYS A 78 0.24 -24.98 15.34
C LYS A 78 -0.87 -26.03 15.45
N GLU A 79 -2.09 -25.62 15.83
CA GLU A 79 -3.25 -26.51 15.92
C GLU A 79 -3.54 -27.21 14.58
N THR A 80 -3.46 -26.46 13.47
CA THR A 80 -3.64 -27.01 12.12
C THR A 80 -2.56 -28.04 11.79
N SER A 81 -1.30 -27.77 12.14
CA SER A 81 -0.20 -28.71 11.93
C SER A 81 -0.38 -30.00 12.72
N GLU A 82 -0.82 -29.91 13.98
CA GLU A 82 -1.11 -31.06 14.83
C GLU A 82 -2.29 -31.88 14.29
N PHE A 83 -3.35 -31.20 13.84
CA PHE A 83 -4.48 -31.83 13.19
C PHE A 83 -4.09 -32.57 11.90
N VAL A 84 -3.31 -31.92 11.02
CA VAL A 84 -2.79 -32.56 9.80
C VAL A 84 -1.92 -33.75 10.14
N ALA A 85 -1.03 -33.65 11.12
CA ALA A 85 -0.20 -34.77 11.57
C ALA A 85 -1.04 -35.96 12.05
N SER A 86 -2.12 -35.69 12.81
CA SER A 86 -3.06 -36.71 13.26
C SER A 86 -3.75 -37.41 12.08
N ILE A 87 -4.24 -36.66 11.09
CA ILE A 87 -4.83 -37.23 9.85
C ILE A 87 -3.81 -38.10 9.11
N MET A 88 -2.58 -37.62 8.98
CA MET A 88 -1.51 -38.27 8.22
C MET A 88 -0.88 -39.47 8.93
N ASN A 89 -1.19 -39.68 10.22
CA ASN A 89 -0.82 -40.90 10.94
C ASN A 89 -1.54 -42.14 10.38
N ASN A 90 -2.69 -41.96 9.71
CA ASN A 90 -3.31 -43.04 8.95
C ASN A 90 -2.53 -43.28 7.63
N PRO A 91 -1.97 -44.48 7.41
CA PRO A 91 -1.17 -44.79 6.21
C PRO A 91 -1.99 -44.70 4.92
N GLU A 92 -3.30 -44.93 4.99
CA GLU A 92 -4.20 -44.82 3.85
C GLU A 92 -4.38 -43.35 3.41
N ASN A 93 -4.58 -42.45 4.37
CA ASN A 93 -4.63 -41.00 4.13
C ASN A 93 -3.32 -40.49 3.52
N ARG A 94 -2.19 -40.98 4.04
CA ARG A 94 -0.87 -40.62 3.53
C ARG A 94 -0.69 -41.05 2.07
N LYS A 95 -1.09 -42.28 1.72
CA LYS A 95 -1.03 -42.77 0.33
C LYS A 95 -1.89 -41.93 -0.61
N ARG A 96 -3.15 -41.67 -0.24
CA ARG A 96 -4.07 -40.81 -1.02
C ARG A 96 -3.51 -39.40 -1.21
N TYR A 97 -2.93 -38.81 -0.18
CA TYR A 97 -2.33 -37.49 -0.26
C TYR A 97 -1.14 -37.44 -1.23
N VAL A 98 -0.21 -38.41 -1.14
CA VAL A 98 0.93 -38.50 -2.05
C VAL A 98 0.49 -38.68 -3.50
N GLU A 99 -0.52 -39.53 -3.74
CA GLU A 99 -1.10 -39.71 -5.06
C GLU A 99 -1.76 -38.42 -5.59
N HIS A 100 -2.52 -37.72 -4.74
CA HIS A 100 -3.13 -36.45 -5.11
C HIS A 100 -2.08 -35.40 -5.48
N ILE A 101 -1.01 -35.26 -4.70
CA ILE A 101 0.10 -34.34 -5.00
C ILE A 101 0.85 -34.75 -6.27
N ARG A 102 0.98 -36.05 -6.55
CA ARG A 102 1.58 -36.53 -7.81
C ARG A 102 0.75 -36.11 -9.03
N MET A 103 -0.58 -36.19 -8.94
CA MET A 103 -1.49 -35.92 -10.06
C MET A 103 -1.79 -34.42 -10.23
N TYR A 104 -1.95 -33.68 -9.12
CA TYR A 104 -2.42 -32.29 -9.10
C TYR A 104 -1.50 -31.34 -8.35
N GLY A 105 -0.25 -31.74 -8.13
CA GLY A 105 0.72 -30.94 -7.40
C GLY A 105 0.95 -29.56 -8.03
N PRO A 106 1.67 -28.67 -7.34
CA PRO A 106 1.89 -27.30 -7.80
C PRO A 106 2.49 -27.20 -9.21
N ALA A 107 3.28 -28.21 -9.63
CA ALA A 107 3.83 -28.30 -10.97
C ALA A 107 2.80 -28.67 -12.07
N ALA A 108 1.75 -29.43 -11.74
CA ALA A 108 0.69 -29.80 -12.68
C ALA A 108 -0.32 -28.65 -12.89
N GLN A 109 -0.57 -27.84 -11.87
CA GLN A 109 -1.46 -26.66 -11.96
C GLN A 109 -0.88 -25.52 -12.81
N ALA A 110 0.44 -25.46 -12.98
CA ALA A 110 1.09 -24.50 -13.88
C ALA A 110 0.81 -24.77 -15.37
N GLN A 111 0.41 -25.99 -15.75
CA GLN A 111 0.12 -26.36 -17.14
C GLN A 111 -1.37 -26.28 -17.51
N THR A 112 -2.28 -26.14 -16.54
CA THR A 112 -3.74 -26.08 -16.78
C THR A 112 -4.29 -24.66 -16.94
N GLN A 113 -3.49 -23.63 -16.71
CA GLN A 113 -3.84 -22.24 -17.06
C GLN A 113 -3.45 -21.92 -18.51
N LYS A 114 -4.06 -22.63 -19.48
CA LYS A 114 -4.16 -22.12 -20.85
C LYS A 114 -5.50 -21.40 -20.94
N PRO A 115 -5.55 -20.05 -21.01
CA PRO A 115 -6.81 -19.34 -21.00
C PRO A 115 -7.48 -19.50 -22.37
N ASP A 116 -8.48 -20.38 -22.48
CA ASP A 116 -9.37 -20.51 -23.64
C ASP A 116 -10.41 -19.38 -23.70
N HIS A 117 -10.01 -18.16 -23.37
CA HIS A 117 -10.88 -16.98 -23.42
C HIS A 117 -10.20 -15.93 -24.30
N PRO A 118 -10.83 -15.49 -25.40
CA PRO A 118 -10.27 -14.42 -26.22
C PRO A 118 -10.11 -13.15 -25.35
N PRO A 119 -9.00 -12.40 -25.48
CA PRO A 119 -8.83 -11.18 -24.71
C PRO A 119 -9.93 -10.19 -25.12
N LEU A 120 -10.72 -9.74 -24.17
CA LEU A 120 -11.61 -8.58 -24.37
C LEU A 120 -10.72 -7.35 -24.57
N GLN A 121 -10.34 -7.08 -25.82
CA GLN A 121 -9.83 -5.79 -26.27
C GLN A 121 -10.94 -4.75 -26.10
N LEU A 122 -10.94 -4.08 -24.96
CA LEU A 122 -11.64 -2.81 -24.80
C LEU A 122 -10.70 -1.70 -25.27
N GLU A 123 -10.68 -1.48 -26.58
CA GLU A 123 -10.17 -0.25 -27.19
C GLU A 123 -10.99 0.94 -26.64
N PRO A 124 -10.36 1.98 -26.07
CA PRO A 124 -11.04 3.21 -25.78
C PRO A 124 -11.28 3.99 -27.08
N LYS A 125 -12.55 4.18 -27.42
CA LYS A 125 -12.98 5.03 -28.55
C LYS A 125 -12.57 6.48 -28.26
N VAL A 126 -11.76 7.02 -29.18
CA VAL A 126 -11.25 8.41 -29.23
C VAL A 126 -12.40 9.41 -29.30
#